data_AF-A0A8J3I3Y7-F1
#
_entry.id   AF-A0A8J3I3Y7-F1
#
_cell.length_a   1.000
_cell.length_b   1.000
_cell.length_c   1.000
_cell.angle_alpha   90.00
_cell.angle_beta   90.00
_cell.angle_gamma   90.00
#
_symmetry.space_group_name_H-M   'P 1'
#
loop_
_entity.id
_entity.type
_entity.pdbx_description
1 polymer ?
#
loop_
_entity_poly.entity_id
_entity_poly.type
_entity_poly.pdbx_seq_one_letter_code
_entity_poly.pdbx_strand_id
1 'polypeptide(L)' 'MKLLRHQRVDVELAETASPAQSPPIRLLSRAERARWRLSWTERLARNARPKTAPEISIRLFGIPDAFATALGLRIA' A
#
# COMPACT_ATOMS: atom_id res chain seq x y z
N MET A 1 -25.54 -2.28 6.01
CA MET A 1 -24.28 -2.99 6.32
C MET A 1 -23.95 -2.79 7.79
N LYS A 2 -23.68 -3.86 8.55
CA LYS A 2 -23.32 -3.74 9.97
C LYS A 2 -21.80 -3.57 10.07
N LEU A 3 -21.35 -2.42 10.53
CA LEU A 3 -19.92 -2.17 10.77
C LEU A 3 -19.44 -3.08 11.91
N LEU A 4 -18.37 -3.84 11.68
CA LEU A 4 -17.73 -4.60 12.74
C LEU A 4 -17.03 -3.63 13.70
N ARG A 5 -17.22 -3.86 15.01
CA ARG A 5 -16.55 -3.07 16.06
C ARG A 5 -15.04 -3.33 16.10
N HIS A 6 -14.60 -4.44 15.54
CA HIS A 6 -13.20 -4.84 15.47
C HIS A 6 -12.94 -5.51 14.12
N GLN A 7 -11.91 -5.04 13.42
CA GLN A 7 -11.43 -5.63 12.17
C GLN A 7 -9.97 -6.03 12.37
N ARG A 8 -9.61 -7.21 11.88
CA ARG A 8 -8.24 -7.71 11.91
C ARG A 8 -7.72 -7.75 10.48
N VAL A 9 -6.47 -7.33 10.33
CA VAL A 9 -5.71 -7.40 9.09
C VAL A 9 -4.36 -7.99 9.42
N ASP A 10 -4.05 -9.12 8.81
CA ASP A 10 -2.72 -9.71 8.88
C ASP A 10 -1.95 -9.35 7.61
N VAL A 11 -0.74 -8.84 7.76
CA VAL A 11 0.15 -8.48 6.66
C VAL A 11 1.42 -9.29 6.81
N GLU A 12 1.68 -10.15 5.83
CA GLU A 12 2.89 -10.96 5.75
C GLU A 12 3.74 -10.46 4.58
N LEU A 13 5.01 -10.24 4.86
CA LEU A 13 6.02 -9.86 3.88
C LEU A 13 6.91 -11.06 3.63
N ALA A 14 7.04 -11.51 2.39
CA ALA A 14 8.07 -12.49 2.06
C ALA A 14 9.43 -11.90 2.43
N GLU A 15 10.29 -12.68 3.09
CA GLU A 15 11.62 -12.23 3.47
C GLU A 15 12.36 -11.69 2.24
N THR A 16 12.74 -10.42 2.31
CA THR A 16 13.55 -9.79 1.27
C THR A 16 14.92 -9.41 1.79
N ALA A 17 15.85 -9.33 0.84
CA ALA A 17 17.17 -8.74 1.04
C ALA A 17 17.09 -7.40 1.78
N SER A 18 18.20 -7.05 2.44
CA SER A 18 18.34 -5.90 3.34
C SER A 18 17.56 -4.66 2.88
N PRO A 19 16.91 -3.94 3.83
CA PRO A 19 16.15 -2.74 3.52
C PRO A 19 17.00 -1.79 2.69
N ALA A 20 16.38 -1.24 1.63
CA ALA A 20 17.04 -0.24 0.80
C ALA A 20 17.58 0.89 1.68
N GLN A 21 18.83 1.30 1.44
CA GLN A 21 19.43 2.42 2.16
C GLN A 21 18.50 3.62 2.05
N SER A 22 18.13 4.19 3.20
CA SER A 22 17.39 5.44 3.24
C SER A 22 18.13 6.46 2.39
N PRO A 23 17.43 7.20 1.50
CA PRO A 23 18.07 8.24 0.73
C PRO A 23 18.72 9.25 1.71
N PRO A 24 19.87 9.83 1.34
CA PRO A 24 20.56 10.79 2.20
C PRO A 24 19.60 11.93 2.57
N ILE A 25 19.67 12.38 3.82
CA ILE A 25 18.86 13.49 4.31
C ILE A 25 19.24 14.75 3.51
N ARG A 26 18.35 15.17 2.61
CA ARG A 26 18.50 16.40 1.83
C ARG A 26 17.58 17.47 2.40
N LEU A 27 18.17 18.55 2.91
CA LEU A 27 17.41 19.70 3.39
C LEU A 27 16.77 20.41 2.20
N LEU A 28 15.44 20.34 2.10
CA LEU A 28 14.69 20.96 1.02
C LEU A 28 14.47 22.46 1.31
N SER A 29 14.79 23.30 0.33
CA SER A 29 14.44 24.72 0.34
C SER A 29 12.92 24.94 0.37
N ARG A 30 12.48 26.17 0.65
CA ARG A 30 11.05 26.52 0.65
C ARG A 30 10.40 26.29 -0.71
N ALA A 31 11.12 26.60 -1.79
CA ALA A 31 10.67 26.38 -3.16
C ALA A 31 10.56 24.88 -3.49
N GLU A 32 11.54 24.06 -3.07
CA GLU A 32 11.49 22.60 -3.25
C GLU A 32 10.40 21.92 -2.39
N ARG A 33 10.05 22.52 -1.25
CA ARG A 33 8.93 22.09 -0.41
C ARG A 33 7.57 22.48 -0.96
N ALA A 34 7.49 23.40 -1.93
CA ALA A 34 6.26 23.70 -2.64
C ALA A 34 5.86 22.47 -3.49
N ARG A 35 5.20 21.51 -2.84
CA ARG A 35 4.83 20.24 -3.44
C ARG A 35 3.57 20.43 -4.27
N TRP A 36 3.75 20.54 -5.58
CA TRP A 36 2.67 20.35 -6.53
C TRP A 36 2.11 18.93 -6.37
N ARG A 37 0.78 18.81 -6.40
CA ARG A 37 0.14 17.49 -6.41
C ARG A 37 0.38 16.89 -7.77
N LEU A 38 1.17 15.81 -7.79
CA LEU A 38 1.24 14.93 -8.95
C LEU A 38 -0.17 14.49 -9.35
N SER A 39 -0.40 14.43 -10.66
CA SER A 39 -1.59 13.83 -11.25
C SER A 39 -1.75 12.38 -10.80
N TRP A 40 -2.96 11.84 -10.97
CA TRP A 40 -3.22 10.45 -10.63
C TRP A 40 -2.29 9.48 -11.37
N THR A 41 -2.07 9.72 -12.66
CA THR A 41 -1.18 8.92 -13.52
C THR A 41 0.26 8.95 -13.02
N GLU A 42 0.80 10.12 -12.69
CA GLU A 42 2.16 10.25 -12.16
C GLU A 42 2.31 9.55 -10.80
N ARG A 43 1.28 9.61 -9.96
CA ARG A 43 1.28 8.92 -8.66
C ARG A 43 1.24 7.40 -8.85
N LEU A 44 0.43 6.90 -9.78
CA LEU A 44 0.36 5.49 -10.11
C LEU A 44 1.70 4.98 -10.67
N ALA A 45 2.31 5.72 -11.61
CA ALA A 45 3.62 5.37 -12.16
C ALA A 45 4.71 5.35 -11.08
N ARG A 46 4.74 6.36 -10.20
CA ARG A 46 5.71 6.44 -9.09
C ARG A 46 5.54 5.32 -8.07
N ASN A 47 4.30 4.92 -7.79
CA ASN A 47 3.99 3.87 -6.82
C ASN A 47 3.90 2.47 -7.46
N ALA A 48 4.23 2.33 -8.75
CA ALA A 48 4.18 1.04 -9.43
C ALA A 48 5.15 0.05 -8.75
N ARG A 49 4.64 -1.13 -8.42
CA ARG A 49 5.44 -2.18 -7.76
C ARG A 49 6.48 -2.72 -8.76
N PRO A 50 7.79 -2.67 -8.46
CA PRO A 50 8.79 -3.29 -9.31
C PRO A 50 8.67 -4.82 -9.26
N LYS A 51 9.06 -5.51 -10.33
CA LYS A 51 9.03 -6.98 -10.39
C LYS A 51 9.89 -7.66 -9.33
N THR A 52 10.92 -6.95 -8.85
CA THR A 52 11.85 -7.39 -7.81
C THR A 52 11.37 -7.09 -6.39
N ALA A 53 10.21 -6.45 -6.23
CA ALA A 53 9.68 -6.15 -4.91
C ALA A 53 9.29 -7.43 -4.15
N PRO A 54 9.38 -7.41 -2.81
CA PRO A 54 8.85 -8.48 -1.96
C PRO A 54 7.42 -8.84 -2.35
N GLU A 55 7.09 -10.12 -2.27
CA GLU A 55 5.68 -10.52 -2.22
C GLU A 55 5.07 -10.09 -0.88
N ILE A 56 3.85 -9.58 -0.94
CA ILE A 56 3.08 -9.17 0.23
C ILE A 56 1.78 -9.95 0.20
N SER A 57 1.49 -10.66 1.27
CA SER A 57 0.20 -11.31 1.50
C SER A 57 -0.59 -10.50 2.53
N ILE A 58 -1.83 -10.15 2.20
CA ILE A 58 -2.74 -9.42 3.09
C ILE A 58 -3.97 -10.29 3.30
N ARG A 59 -4.26 -10.64 4.56
CA ARG A 59 -5.47 -11.37 4.95
C ARG A 59 -6.39 -10.45 5.75
N LEU A 60 -7.62 -10.30 5.26
CA LEU A 60 -8.66 -9.47 5.86
C LEU A 60 -9.70 -10.36 6.55
N PHE A 61 -10.03 -10.07 7.80
CA PHE A 61 -11.02 -10.84 8.56
C PHE A 61 -12.31 -10.06 8.78
N GLY A 62 -13.44 -10.79 8.81
CA GLY A 62 -14.75 -10.21 9.11
C GLY A 62 -15.31 -9.33 7.98
N ILE A 63 -14.93 -9.59 6.74
CA ILE A 63 -15.47 -8.85 5.60
C ILE A 63 -16.81 -9.47 5.18
N PRO A 64 -17.92 -8.70 5.10
CA PRO A 64 -19.18 -9.23 4.58
C PRO A 64 -19.03 -9.68 3.12
N ASP A 65 -19.60 -10.83 2.76
CA ASP A 65 -19.43 -11.45 1.43
C ASP A 65 -19.81 -10.52 0.27
N ALA A 66 -20.90 -9.77 0.41
CA ALA A 66 -21.34 -8.80 -0.59
C ALA A 66 -20.29 -7.70 -0.82
N PHE A 67 -19.59 -7.29 0.24
CA PHE A 67 -18.53 -6.29 0.15
C PHE A 67 -17.23 -6.89 -0.42
N ALA A 68 -16.87 -8.11 -0.02
CA ALA A 68 -15.75 -8.83 -0.63
C ALA A 68 -15.94 -8.99 -2.14
N THR A 69 -17.15 -9.38 -2.55
CA THR A 69 -17.54 -9.51 -3.97
C THR A 69 -17.46 -8.18 -4.71
N ALA A 70 -17.97 -7.08 -4.13
CA ALA A 70 -17.90 -5.75 -4.73
C ALA A 70 -16.46 -5.24 -4.93
N LEU A 71 -15.51 -5.70 -4.11
CA LEU A 71 -14.09 -5.40 -4.22
C LEU A 71 -13.33 -6.40 -5.13
N GLY A 72 -14.00 -7.41 -5.68
CA GLY A 72 -13.34 -8.46 -6.47
C GLY A 72 -12.41 -9.36 -5.66
N LEU A 73 -12.61 -9.43 -4.34
CA LEU A 73 -11.80 -10.26 -3.45
C LEU A 73 -12.31 -11.70 -3.50
N ARG A 74 -11.39 -12.66 -3.59
CA ARG A 74 -11.71 -14.07 -3.48
C ARG A 74 -11.74 -14.48 -2.02
N ILE A 75 -12.89 -15.00 -1.58
CA ILE A 75 -13.04 -15.60 -0.26
C ILE A 75 -12.36 -16.98 -0.32
N ALA A 76 -11.41 -17.23 0.58
CA ALA A 76 -10.68 -18.48 0.71
C ALA A 76 -11.23 -19.31 1.87
#